data_AF-A0A955RVE2-F1
#
_entry.id   AF-A0A955RVE2-F1
#
_cell.length_a   1.000
_cell.length_b   1.000
_cell.length_c   1.000
_cell.angle_alpha   90.00
_cell.angle_beta   90.00
_cell.angle_gamma   90.00
#
_symmetry.space_group_name_H-M   'P 1'
#
loop_
_entity.id
_entity.type
_entity.pdbx_description
1 polymer ?
#
loop_
_entity_poly.entity_id
_entity_poly.type
_entity_poly.pdbx_seq_one_letter_code
_entity_poly.pdbx_strand_id
1 'polypeptide(L)'
;MTDKFITHFQRYELKYWVTEETYSALVNDLAPFVEHDAYCADKPRHSYPIWSLYLDDESLSCYSEREDGLKYRQKYRLRTYTGDKSLNEAQNDVLFVEIKKRQNKVILKDRSLFKVSDAENILDFNSDIGWTSNLEQRQQESINQFNYYKNLLSLRPVAAIKYDREAFFGRIDKNVRITFDRNICSKKCSSFRQMYTESKDWLHLKDARIVLEIKVYNAMPSWLVQLVRIHQLKLTSISKYCSSIDTLHQLTSPNT
;
A
#
# COMPACT_ATOMS: atom_id res chain seq x y z
N MET A 1 15.27 31.37 11.49
CA MET A 1 14.27 31.44 10.42
C MET A 1 13.31 30.30 10.62
N THR A 2 12.10 30.61 11.07
CA THR A 2 11.01 29.67 11.35
C THR A 2 10.61 28.99 10.03
N ASP A 3 10.81 27.68 9.95
CA ASP A 3 10.24 26.86 8.89
C ASP A 3 8.72 27.02 8.93
N LYS A 4 8.19 27.81 8.00
CA LYS A 4 6.76 27.88 7.73
C LYS A 4 6.34 26.50 7.25
N PHE A 5 5.79 25.69 8.15
CA PHE A 5 5.09 24.47 7.80
C PHE A 5 4.05 24.81 6.73
N ILE A 6 4.24 24.31 5.51
CA ILE A 6 3.26 24.43 4.45
C ILE A 6 2.10 23.51 4.82
N THR A 7 0.99 24.07 5.30
CA THR A 7 -0.15 23.33 5.86
C THR A 7 -1.17 22.88 4.82
N HIS A 8 -1.06 23.33 3.56
CA HIS A 8 -1.93 22.91 2.47
C HIS A 8 -1.12 22.59 1.22
N PHE A 9 -1.17 21.33 0.80
CA PHE A 9 -0.55 20.91 -0.43
C PHE A 9 -1.25 19.75 -1.11
N GLN A 10 -1.23 19.76 -2.44
CA GLN A 10 -1.88 18.74 -3.24
C GLN A 10 -0.82 17.77 -3.77
N ARG A 11 -0.81 16.55 -3.23
CA ARG A 11 -0.02 15.45 -3.80
C ARG A 11 -0.87 14.73 -4.84
N TYR A 12 -0.29 14.51 -6.01
CA TYR A 12 -0.89 13.69 -7.06
C TYR A 12 -0.27 12.30 -7.02
N GLU A 13 -1.10 11.25 -7.09
CA GLU A 13 -0.71 9.84 -7.18
C GLU A 13 -1.24 9.32 -8.52
N LEU A 14 -0.33 9.12 -9.48
CA LEU A 14 -0.62 8.70 -10.85
C LEU A 14 -0.14 7.27 -11.02
N LYS A 15 -0.95 6.42 -11.65
CA LYS A 15 -0.64 4.99 -11.79
C LYS A 15 -0.77 4.51 -13.22
N TYR A 16 0.11 3.59 -13.57
CA TYR A 16 0.25 3.05 -14.92
C TYR A 16 0.52 1.56 -14.83
N TRP A 17 -0.04 0.81 -15.76
CA TRP A 17 0.43 -0.54 -16.05
C TRP A 17 1.61 -0.45 -17.00
N VAL A 18 2.70 -1.15 -16.70
CA VAL A 18 3.87 -1.21 -17.57
C VAL A 18 4.33 -2.66 -17.75
N THR A 19 4.81 -2.99 -18.94
CA THR A 19 5.44 -4.28 -19.23
C THR A 19 6.90 -4.28 -18.75
N GLU A 20 7.55 -5.44 -18.73
CA GLU A 20 8.97 -5.54 -18.39
C GLU A 20 9.86 -4.80 -19.40
N GLU A 21 9.48 -4.78 -20.68
CA GLU A 21 10.18 -4.04 -21.74
C GLU A 21 10.10 -2.52 -21.51
N THR A 22 8.88 -2.00 -21.27
CA THR A 22 8.68 -0.59 -20.95
C THR A 22 9.39 -0.20 -19.67
N TYR A 23 9.34 -1.05 -18.63
CA TYR A 23 10.07 -0.82 -17.39
C TYR A 23 11.58 -0.67 -17.65
N SER A 24 12.17 -1.59 -18.42
CA SER A 24 13.63 -1.62 -18.63
C SER A 24 14.10 -0.37 -19.35
N ALA A 25 13.36 0.06 -20.38
CA ALA A 25 13.64 1.30 -21.09
C ALA A 25 13.43 2.54 -20.19
N LEU A 26 12.32 2.58 -19.44
CA LEU A 26 11.99 3.71 -18.57
C LEU A 26 13.00 3.89 -17.43
N VAL A 27 13.49 2.82 -16.80
CA VAL A 27 14.49 2.91 -15.72
C VAL A 27 15.81 3.50 -16.24
N ASN A 28 16.24 3.12 -17.44
CA ASN A 28 17.43 3.71 -18.07
C ASN A 28 17.26 5.22 -18.29
N ASP A 29 16.10 5.64 -18.81
CA ASP A 29 15.80 7.05 -19.04
C ASP A 29 15.60 7.86 -17.76
N LEU A 30 15.16 7.20 -16.68
CA LEU A 30 14.99 7.80 -15.35
C LEU A 30 16.34 8.04 -14.65
N ALA A 31 17.35 7.20 -14.89
CA ALA A 31 18.61 7.16 -14.14
C ALA A 31 19.29 8.53 -13.92
N PRO A 32 19.31 9.47 -14.89
CA PRO A 32 19.89 10.81 -14.70
C PRO A 32 19.12 11.69 -13.71
N PHE A 33 17.83 11.42 -13.50
CA PHE A 33 16.92 12.30 -12.75
C PHE A 33 16.59 11.76 -11.35
N VAL A 34 16.81 10.47 -11.11
CA VAL A 34 16.39 9.80 -9.88
C VAL A 34 17.53 9.07 -9.18
N GLU A 35 17.32 8.79 -7.91
CA GLU A 35 18.15 7.92 -7.07
C GLU A 35 17.27 6.89 -6.37
N HIS A 36 17.83 5.73 -6.03
CA HIS A 36 17.10 4.71 -5.28
C HIS A 36 16.71 5.21 -3.89
N ASP A 37 15.55 4.76 -3.41
CA ASP A 37 15.13 4.89 -2.02
C ASP A 37 16.18 4.21 -1.12
N ALA A 38 16.64 4.90 -0.07
CA ALA A 38 17.69 4.40 0.83
C ALA A 38 17.32 3.04 1.45
N TYR A 39 16.03 2.72 1.58
CA TYR A 39 15.57 1.44 2.10
C TYR A 39 15.73 0.27 1.12
N CYS A 40 15.91 0.56 -0.18
CA CYS A 40 16.04 -0.43 -1.24
C CYS A 40 17.39 -0.39 -1.95
N ALA A 41 18.17 0.67 -1.82
CA ALA A 41 19.45 0.86 -2.51
C ALA A 41 20.40 -0.35 -2.34
N ASP A 42 20.59 -0.82 -1.11
CA ASP A 42 21.53 -1.90 -0.79
C ASP A 42 20.88 -3.31 -0.79
N LYS A 43 19.62 -3.41 -1.21
CA LYS A 43 18.89 -4.69 -1.21
C LYS A 43 19.04 -5.42 -2.54
N PRO A 44 18.93 -6.76 -2.54
CA PRO A 44 18.88 -7.54 -3.77
C PRO A 44 17.82 -6.98 -4.73
N ARG A 45 18.21 -6.78 -5.99
CA ARG A 45 17.36 -6.23 -7.06
C ARG A 45 16.77 -4.83 -6.75
N HIS A 46 17.42 -4.08 -5.86
CA HIS A 46 16.97 -2.75 -5.41
C HIS A 46 15.51 -2.70 -4.94
N SER A 47 15.03 -3.79 -4.33
CA SER A 47 13.62 -3.94 -3.97
C SER A 47 13.41 -4.43 -2.53
N TYR A 48 12.21 -4.25 -2.01
CA TYR A 48 11.80 -4.76 -0.70
C TYR A 48 10.38 -5.31 -0.71
N PRO A 49 10.10 -6.34 0.09
CA PRO A 49 8.78 -6.93 0.16
C PRO A 49 7.83 -6.02 0.93
N ILE A 50 6.58 -5.94 0.47
CA ILE A 50 5.49 -5.31 1.20
C ILE A 50 4.38 -6.32 1.37
N TRP A 51 3.98 -6.55 2.61
CA TRP A 51 2.84 -7.39 2.96
C TRP A 51 1.78 -6.50 3.61
N SER A 52 0.53 -6.61 3.20
CA SER A 52 -0.57 -5.80 3.73
C SER A 52 -1.83 -6.64 3.89
N LEU A 53 -2.35 -6.75 5.11
CA LEU A 53 -3.67 -7.28 5.41
C LEU A 53 -4.68 -6.15 5.32
N TYR A 54 -5.62 -6.24 4.39
CA TYR A 54 -6.74 -5.30 4.30
C TYR A 54 -7.90 -5.80 5.14
N LEU A 55 -8.50 -4.84 5.85
CA LEU A 55 -9.73 -5.06 6.57
C LEU A 55 -10.87 -4.37 5.82
N ASP A 56 -12.03 -5.02 5.85
CA ASP A 56 -13.29 -4.49 5.35
C ASP A 56 -14.44 -5.07 6.19
N ASP A 57 -15.64 -4.54 6.03
CA ASP A 57 -16.83 -5.14 6.63
C ASP A 57 -17.31 -6.36 5.83
N GLU A 58 -18.37 -7.01 6.32
CA GLU A 58 -18.94 -8.19 5.69
C GLU A 58 -19.50 -7.93 4.28
N SER A 59 -20.03 -6.73 4.05
CA SER A 59 -20.55 -6.28 2.75
C SER A 59 -19.48 -5.76 1.80
N LEU A 60 -18.20 -5.78 2.20
CA LEU A 60 -17.08 -5.22 1.44
C LEU A 60 -17.31 -3.75 1.06
N SER A 61 -17.76 -2.91 2.00
CA SER A 61 -18.06 -1.51 1.68
C SER A 61 -16.85 -0.78 1.12
N CYS A 62 -15.62 -0.98 1.62
CA CYS A 62 -14.45 -0.29 1.09
C CYS A 62 -14.15 -0.66 -0.38
N TYR A 63 -14.51 -1.88 -0.80
CA TYR A 63 -14.47 -2.30 -2.20
C TYR A 63 -15.55 -1.57 -3.00
N SER A 64 -16.81 -1.65 -2.57
CA SER A 64 -17.97 -1.08 -3.26
C SER A 64 -17.85 0.44 -3.42
N GLU A 65 -17.46 1.16 -2.35
CA GLU A 65 -17.21 2.61 -2.38
C GLU A 65 -16.18 3.02 -3.47
N ARG A 66 -15.19 2.15 -3.73
CA ARG A 66 -14.20 2.40 -4.78
C ARG A 66 -14.79 2.16 -6.16
N GLU A 67 -15.55 1.10 -6.35
CA GLU A 67 -16.18 0.78 -7.64
C GLU A 67 -17.24 1.81 -8.02
N ASP A 68 -18.05 2.24 -7.06
CA ASP A 68 -19.06 3.30 -7.21
C ASP A 68 -18.45 4.70 -7.39
N GLY A 69 -17.12 4.81 -7.31
CA GLY A 69 -16.41 6.06 -7.57
C GLY A 69 -16.61 7.11 -6.47
N LEU A 70 -16.99 6.72 -5.26
CA LEU A 70 -17.26 7.66 -4.18
C LEU A 70 -16.05 8.56 -3.89
N LYS A 71 -16.36 9.84 -3.67
CA LYS A 71 -15.39 10.91 -3.43
C LYS A 71 -14.75 10.81 -2.06
N TYR A 72 -15.54 10.41 -1.06
CA TYR A 72 -15.10 10.07 0.27
C TYR A 72 -15.01 8.55 0.38
N ARG A 73 -13.84 8.04 0.76
CA ARG A 73 -13.65 6.60 1.00
C ARG A 73 -12.46 6.35 1.90
N GLN A 74 -12.53 5.29 2.69
CA GLN A 74 -11.46 4.89 3.60
C GLN A 74 -10.96 3.48 3.28
N LYS A 75 -9.72 3.18 3.68
CA LYS A 75 -9.16 1.83 3.63
C LYS A 75 -8.35 1.58 4.88
N TYR A 76 -8.52 0.41 5.45
CA TYR A 76 -7.88 0.00 6.70
C TYR A 76 -6.95 -1.17 6.43
N ARG A 77 -5.73 -1.12 6.99
CA ARG A 77 -4.79 -2.23 6.82
C ARG A 77 -3.74 -2.32 7.90
N LEU A 78 -3.25 -3.54 8.08
CA LEU A 78 -2.01 -3.84 8.78
C LEU A 78 -0.93 -4.11 7.73
N ARG A 79 0.21 -3.41 7.80
CA ARG A 79 1.30 -3.51 6.82
C ARG A 79 2.62 -3.84 7.48
N THR A 80 3.38 -4.75 6.87
CA THR A 80 4.74 -5.10 7.29
C THR A 80 5.67 -5.30 6.10
N TYR A 81 6.96 -5.46 6.37
CA TYR A 81 8.04 -5.63 5.40
C TYR A 81 8.83 -6.93 5.67
N THR A 82 8.19 -7.91 6.32
CA THR A 82 8.82 -9.17 6.76
C THR A 82 9.30 -10.04 5.61
N GLY A 83 8.69 -9.91 4.42
CA GLY A 83 8.98 -10.80 3.31
C GLY A 83 8.59 -12.24 3.64
N ASP A 84 9.40 -13.19 3.18
CA ASP A 84 9.14 -14.63 3.33
C ASP A 84 9.62 -15.20 4.68
N LYS A 85 9.93 -14.35 5.67
CA LYS A 85 10.14 -14.78 7.06
C LYS A 85 8.90 -15.53 7.57
N SER A 86 9.11 -16.58 8.34
CA SER A 86 8.04 -17.21 9.12
C SER A 86 7.48 -16.22 10.15
N LEU A 87 6.24 -16.45 10.60
CA LEU A 87 5.63 -15.61 11.62
C LEU A 87 6.46 -15.55 12.91
N ASN A 88 7.14 -16.64 13.28
CA ASN A 88 7.97 -16.70 14.49
C ASN A 88 9.23 -15.83 14.35
N GLU A 89 9.86 -15.80 13.17
CA GLU A 89 11.01 -14.93 12.90
C GLU A 89 10.61 -13.45 12.80
N ALA A 90 9.38 -13.20 12.34
CA ALA A 90 8.84 -11.87 12.10
C ALA A 90 8.39 -11.14 13.38
N GLN A 91 8.30 -11.78 14.54
CA GLN A 91 7.62 -11.23 15.73
C GLN A 91 8.04 -9.81 16.13
N ASN A 92 9.34 -9.49 16.02
CA ASN A 92 9.89 -8.17 16.37
C ASN A 92 9.96 -7.19 15.19
N ASP A 93 9.58 -7.62 13.99
CA ASP A 93 9.58 -6.76 12.82
C ASP A 93 8.48 -5.69 12.94
N VAL A 94 8.68 -4.62 12.20
CA VAL A 94 7.78 -3.47 12.18
C VAL A 94 6.42 -3.85 11.56
N LEU A 95 5.36 -3.49 12.27
CA LEU A 95 3.99 -3.50 11.81
C LEU A 95 3.43 -2.07 11.83
N PHE A 96 2.76 -1.70 10.74
CA PHE A 96 2.05 -0.44 10.65
C PHE A 96 0.55 -0.68 10.58
N VAL A 97 -0.18 -0.10 11.52
CA VAL A 97 -1.63 -0.01 11.48
C VAL A 97 -1.97 1.29 10.75
N GLU A 98 -2.70 1.22 9.64
CA GLU A 98 -2.90 2.37 8.75
C GLU A 98 -4.38 2.58 8.39
N ILE A 99 -4.79 3.85 8.38
CA ILE A 99 -6.03 4.33 7.74
C ILE A 99 -5.63 5.22 6.56
N LYS A 100 -6.02 4.84 5.34
CA LYS A 100 -5.88 5.68 4.15
C LYS A 100 -7.24 6.28 3.82
N LYS A 101 -7.39 7.60 3.98
CA LYS A 101 -8.62 8.33 3.67
C LYS A 101 -8.44 9.09 2.37
N ARG A 102 -9.42 9.02 1.48
CA ARG A 102 -9.49 9.86 0.28
C ARG A 102 -10.71 10.76 0.41
N GLN A 103 -10.49 12.06 0.27
CA GLN A 103 -11.52 13.09 0.23
C GLN A 103 -11.36 13.88 -1.06
N ASN A 104 -12.14 13.57 -2.09
CA ASN A 104 -11.96 14.08 -3.44
C ASN A 104 -10.54 13.79 -3.98
N LYS A 105 -9.71 14.83 -4.08
CA LYS A 105 -8.31 14.75 -4.53
C LYS A 105 -7.31 14.65 -3.38
N VAL A 106 -7.75 14.88 -2.14
CA VAL A 106 -6.90 14.86 -0.95
C VAL A 106 -6.77 13.44 -0.43
N ILE A 107 -5.54 13.03 -0.10
CA ILE A 107 -5.24 11.74 0.52
C ILE A 107 -4.62 12.03 1.89
N LEU A 108 -5.26 11.51 2.94
CA LEU A 108 -4.76 11.52 4.31
C LEU A 108 -4.33 10.12 4.71
N LYS A 109 -3.26 10.03 5.51
CA LYS A 109 -2.76 8.76 6.04
C LYS A 109 -2.45 8.90 7.51
N ASP A 110 -3.21 8.20 8.32
CA ASP A 110 -3.00 8.06 9.75
C ASP A 110 -2.37 6.68 9.99
N ARG A 111 -1.36 6.62 10.88
CA ARG A 111 -0.65 5.37 11.15
C ARG A 111 -0.05 5.32 12.54
N SER A 112 0.02 4.10 13.06
CA SER A 112 0.71 3.79 14.31
C SER A 112 1.72 2.67 14.08
N LEU A 113 2.83 2.72 14.81
CA LEU A 113 3.90 1.74 14.75
C LEU A 113 3.73 0.71 15.87
N PHE A 114 3.76 -0.56 15.50
CA PHE A 114 3.68 -1.71 16.41
C PHE A 114 4.67 -2.79 15.97
N LYS A 115 4.74 -3.87 16.73
CA LYS A 115 5.44 -5.09 16.31
C LYS A 115 4.46 -6.05 15.65
N VAL A 116 4.97 -6.95 14.83
CA VAL A 116 4.20 -8.05 14.26
C VAL A 116 3.54 -8.90 15.35
N SER A 117 4.18 -9.07 16.50
CA SER A 117 3.61 -9.77 17.67
C SER A 117 2.28 -9.17 18.15
N ASP A 118 2.06 -7.89 17.91
CA ASP A 118 0.86 -7.17 18.38
C ASP A 118 -0.33 -7.33 17.43
N ALA A 119 -0.12 -7.90 16.23
CA ALA A 119 -1.09 -7.87 15.15
C ALA A 119 -2.44 -8.50 15.51
N GLU A 120 -2.45 -9.68 16.12
CA GLU A 120 -3.69 -10.36 16.48
C GLU A 120 -4.44 -9.62 17.61
N ASN A 121 -3.72 -9.04 18.57
CA ASN A 121 -4.32 -8.22 19.62
C ASN A 121 -4.97 -6.96 19.02
N ILE A 122 -4.32 -6.31 18.03
CA ILE A 122 -4.90 -5.17 17.31
C ILE A 122 -6.20 -5.55 16.59
N LEU A 123 -6.28 -6.77 16.06
CA LEU A 123 -7.48 -7.25 15.37
C LEU A 123 -8.59 -7.67 16.35
N ASP A 124 -8.26 -8.13 17.54
CA ASP A 124 -9.24 -8.54 18.57
C ASP A 124 -10.13 -7.37 19.03
N PHE A 125 -11.44 -7.55 18.93
CA PHE A 125 -12.45 -6.56 19.33
C PHE A 125 -12.49 -6.32 20.84
N ASN A 126 -12.01 -7.29 21.63
CA ASN A 126 -11.95 -7.18 23.09
C ASN A 126 -10.63 -6.60 23.59
N SER A 127 -9.71 -6.24 22.70
CA SER A 127 -8.41 -5.68 23.09
C SER A 127 -8.48 -4.17 23.31
N ASP A 128 -7.90 -3.72 24.41
CA ASP A 128 -7.70 -2.30 24.72
C ASP A 128 -6.40 -1.72 24.14
N ILE A 129 -5.76 -2.41 23.19
CA ILE A 129 -4.47 -1.99 22.64
C ILE A 129 -4.58 -0.60 22.02
N GLY A 130 -3.78 0.33 22.52
CA GLY A 130 -4.00 1.76 22.39
C GLY A 130 -3.98 2.42 23.76
N TRP A 131 -4.87 2.08 24.68
CA TRP A 131 -4.97 2.78 25.97
C TRP A 131 -3.80 2.52 26.93
N THR A 132 -3.06 1.43 26.72
CA THR A 132 -2.01 0.93 27.62
C THR A 132 -0.59 1.08 27.08
N SER A 133 -0.44 1.61 25.86
CA SER A 133 0.86 1.71 25.20
C SER A 133 1.49 3.10 25.40
N ASN A 134 2.75 3.15 25.82
CA ASN A 134 3.55 4.39 25.89
C ASN A 134 3.92 4.90 24.48
N LEU A 135 2.91 5.27 23.69
CA LEU A 135 3.07 5.80 22.35
C LEU A 135 3.17 7.33 22.36
N GLU A 136 3.83 7.88 21.35
CA GLU A 136 3.71 9.30 21.04
C GLU A 136 2.25 9.67 20.74
N GLN A 137 1.83 10.87 21.14
CA GLN A 137 0.44 11.34 21.04
C GLN A 137 -0.20 11.09 19.66
N ARG A 138 0.51 11.38 18.56
CA ARG A 138 -0.03 11.20 17.21
C ARG A 138 -0.28 9.73 16.85
N GLN A 139 0.58 8.83 17.34
CA GLN A 139 0.42 7.39 17.15
C GLN A 139 -0.74 6.87 18.00
N GLN A 140 -0.91 7.43 19.20
CA GLN A 140 -2.04 7.17 20.08
C GLN A 140 -3.38 7.56 19.43
N GLU A 141 -3.46 8.77 18.87
CA GLU A 141 -4.63 9.25 18.14
C GLU A 141 -4.96 8.35 16.94
N SER A 142 -3.92 7.94 16.19
CA SER A 142 -4.07 7.09 15.01
C SER A 142 -4.60 5.69 15.33
N ILE A 143 -4.13 5.05 16.42
CA ILE A 143 -4.62 3.71 16.82
C ILE A 143 -6.02 3.80 17.43
N ASN A 144 -6.30 4.82 18.25
CA ASN A 144 -7.63 5.04 18.81
C ASN A 144 -8.67 5.23 17.70
N GLN A 145 -8.32 6.00 16.67
CA GLN A 145 -9.19 6.17 15.51
C GLN A 145 -9.35 4.87 14.71
N PHE A 146 -8.30 4.07 14.58
CA PHE A 146 -8.39 2.77 13.92
C PHE A 146 -9.33 1.83 14.67
N ASN A 147 -9.19 1.72 16.00
CA ASN A 147 -10.08 0.91 16.84
C ASN A 147 -11.53 1.40 16.81
N TYR A 148 -11.74 2.71 16.80
CA TYR A 148 -13.07 3.30 16.65
C TYR A 148 -13.75 2.80 15.35
N TYR A 149 -13.08 2.92 14.20
CA TYR A 149 -13.66 2.45 12.94
C TYR A 149 -13.76 0.92 12.85
N LYS A 150 -12.78 0.20 13.41
CA LYS A 150 -12.81 -1.27 13.51
C LYS A 150 -14.09 -1.72 14.20
N ASN A 151 -14.39 -1.15 15.35
CA ASN A 151 -15.59 -1.49 16.13
C ASN A 151 -16.87 -1.00 15.46
N LEU A 152 -16.89 0.26 15.00
CA LEU A 152 -18.07 0.87 14.37
C LEU A 152 -18.52 0.12 13.11
N LEU A 153 -17.58 -0.28 12.25
CA LEU A 153 -17.85 -0.92 10.97
C LEU A 153 -17.71 -2.44 11.03
N SER A 154 -17.38 -3.01 12.20
CA SER A 154 -17.09 -4.44 12.37
C SER A 154 -16.04 -4.95 11.37
N LEU A 155 -14.96 -4.17 11.21
CA LEU A 155 -13.91 -4.46 10.24
C LEU A 155 -13.18 -5.75 10.59
N ARG A 156 -13.11 -6.67 9.65
CA ARG A 156 -12.40 -7.94 9.77
C ARG A 156 -11.36 -8.09 8.67
N PRO A 157 -10.30 -8.90 8.88
CA PRO A 157 -9.41 -9.27 7.79
C PRO A 157 -10.19 -9.89 6.63
N VAL A 158 -9.91 -9.43 5.40
CA VAL A 158 -10.55 -9.94 4.18
C VAL A 158 -9.51 -10.48 3.20
N ALA A 159 -8.46 -9.71 2.93
CA ALA A 159 -7.48 -10.06 1.91
C ALA A 159 -6.09 -9.58 2.30
N ALA A 160 -5.12 -10.48 2.16
CA ALA A 160 -3.71 -10.16 2.21
C ALA A 160 -3.19 -9.89 0.80
N ILE A 161 -2.30 -8.91 0.68
CA ILE A 161 -1.64 -8.54 -0.57
C ILE A 161 -0.15 -8.45 -0.30
N LYS A 162 0.65 -9.16 -1.13
CA LYS A 162 2.10 -9.03 -1.12
C LYS A 162 2.64 -8.65 -2.49
N TYR A 163 3.76 -7.93 -2.51
CA TYR A 163 4.47 -7.54 -3.72
C TYR A 163 5.87 -7.04 -3.37
N ASP A 164 6.74 -7.00 -4.39
CA ASP A 164 8.07 -6.41 -4.28
C ASP A 164 8.02 -4.98 -4.79
N ARG A 165 8.52 -4.03 -4.00
CA ARG A 165 8.62 -2.62 -4.39
C ARG A 165 10.06 -2.22 -4.62
N GLU A 166 10.31 -1.69 -5.81
CA GLU A 166 11.44 -0.82 -6.09
C GLU A 166 10.97 0.64 -6.02
N ALA A 167 11.78 1.51 -5.43
CA ALA A 167 11.41 2.90 -5.22
C ALA A 167 12.57 3.84 -5.55
N PHE A 168 12.21 4.99 -6.12
CA PHE A 168 13.10 6.06 -6.50
C PHE A 168 12.59 7.40 -5.98
N PHE A 169 13.52 8.30 -5.67
CA PHE A 169 13.25 9.72 -5.42
C PHE A 169 13.92 10.59 -6.48
N GLY A 170 13.34 11.75 -6.77
CA GLY A 170 14.00 12.75 -7.61
C GLY A 170 15.32 13.20 -6.99
N ARG A 171 16.38 13.33 -7.81
CA ARG A 171 17.68 13.85 -7.35
C ARG A 171 17.57 15.29 -6.86
N ILE A 172 16.88 16.12 -7.62
CA ILE A 172 16.68 17.55 -7.33
C ILE A 172 15.44 17.75 -6.44
N ASP A 173 14.27 17.34 -6.92
CA ASP A 173 13.03 17.42 -6.14
C ASP A 173 12.73 16.10 -5.42
N LYS A 174 13.04 16.06 -4.12
CA LYS A 174 12.77 14.90 -3.24
C LYS A 174 11.27 14.64 -3.03
N ASN A 175 10.38 15.54 -3.46
CA ASN A 175 8.94 15.30 -3.42
C ASN A 175 8.45 14.42 -4.58
N VAL A 176 9.25 14.25 -5.63
CA VAL A 176 9.01 13.29 -6.70
C VAL A 176 9.42 11.91 -6.19
N ARG A 177 8.45 10.99 -6.13
CA ARG A 177 8.69 9.59 -5.80
C ARG A 177 8.09 8.70 -6.89
N ILE A 178 8.89 7.78 -7.40
CA ILE A 178 8.50 6.83 -8.42
C ILE A 178 8.66 5.43 -7.83
N THR A 179 7.67 4.57 -7.97
CA THR A 179 7.76 3.19 -7.48
C THR A 179 7.27 2.21 -8.52
N PHE A 180 7.94 1.07 -8.60
CA PHE A 180 7.54 -0.08 -9.40
C PHE A 180 7.17 -1.22 -8.45
N ASP A 181 5.91 -1.63 -8.49
CA ASP A 181 5.43 -2.77 -7.71
C ASP A 181 5.28 -3.99 -8.62
N ARG A 182 6.00 -5.06 -8.28
CA ARG A 182 6.13 -6.33 -9.03
C ARG A 182 5.57 -7.50 -8.23
N ASN A 183 5.30 -8.62 -8.90
CA ASN A 183 4.88 -9.87 -8.26
C ASN A 183 3.70 -9.68 -7.30
N ILE A 184 2.70 -8.91 -7.72
CA ILE A 184 1.55 -8.63 -6.86
C ILE A 184 0.72 -9.90 -6.73
N CYS A 185 0.64 -10.41 -5.51
CA CYS A 185 -0.15 -11.57 -5.15
C CYS A 185 -1.21 -11.20 -4.11
N SER A 186 -2.29 -11.95 -4.12
CA SER A 186 -3.40 -11.83 -3.17
C SER A 186 -3.74 -13.16 -2.55
N LYS A 187 -4.17 -13.15 -1.29
CA LYS A 187 -4.61 -14.33 -0.56
C LYS A 187 -5.81 -13.95 0.28
N LYS A 188 -6.86 -14.78 0.30
CA LYS A 188 -7.99 -14.60 1.22
C LYS A 188 -7.51 -14.91 2.63
N CYS A 189 -7.70 -13.99 3.56
CA CYS A 189 -7.24 -14.15 4.94
C CYS A 189 -8.30 -13.64 5.91
N SER A 190 -8.67 -14.48 6.87
CA SER A 190 -9.57 -14.12 7.98
C SER A 190 -8.82 -13.79 9.28
N SER A 191 -7.49 -13.92 9.30
CA SER A 191 -6.62 -13.51 10.42
C SER A 191 -5.26 -13.05 9.92
N PHE A 192 -4.46 -12.43 10.80
CA PHE A 192 -3.10 -12.01 10.44
C PHE A 192 -2.17 -13.21 10.26
N ARG A 193 -2.27 -14.22 11.13
CA ARG A 193 -1.51 -15.48 11.04
C ARG A 193 -1.64 -16.17 9.68
N GLN A 194 -2.84 -16.14 9.07
CA GLN A 194 -3.08 -16.77 7.76
C GLN A 194 -2.26 -16.14 6.61
N MET A 195 -1.72 -14.93 6.78
CA MET A 195 -0.79 -14.36 5.80
C MET A 195 0.48 -15.19 5.67
N TYR A 196 0.93 -15.82 6.77
CA TYR A 196 2.19 -16.55 6.87
C TYR A 196 2.03 -18.06 6.64
N THR A 197 0.83 -18.54 6.28
CA THR A 197 0.60 -19.93 5.90
C THR A 197 0.99 -20.18 4.44
N GLU A 198 0.94 -21.45 4.02
CA GLU A 198 1.52 -21.97 2.77
C GLU A 198 1.42 -21.05 1.53
N SER A 199 2.49 -21.07 0.74
CA SER A 199 2.67 -20.22 -0.45
C SER A 199 1.66 -20.49 -1.56
N LYS A 200 1.10 -21.70 -1.65
CA LYS A 200 0.18 -22.14 -2.71
C LYS A 200 -1.15 -21.38 -2.77
N ASP A 201 -1.54 -20.75 -1.66
CA ASP A 201 -2.79 -19.98 -1.57
C ASP A 201 -2.64 -18.55 -2.12
N TRP A 202 -1.42 -18.13 -2.47
CA TRP A 202 -1.16 -16.82 -3.03
C TRP A 202 -1.41 -16.83 -4.53
N LEU A 203 -2.33 -15.98 -4.96
CA LEU A 203 -2.75 -15.86 -6.35
C LEU A 203 -2.17 -14.59 -6.93
N HIS A 204 -1.45 -14.73 -8.04
CA HIS A 204 -0.98 -13.59 -8.80
C HIS A 204 -2.18 -12.80 -9.37
N LEU A 205 -2.08 -11.47 -9.35
CA LEU A 205 -3.00 -10.66 -10.14
C LEU A 205 -2.87 -11.06 -11.62
N LYS A 206 -4.01 -11.19 -12.31
CA LYS A 206 -4.06 -11.52 -13.74
C LYS A 206 -3.22 -10.55 -14.56
N ASP A 207 -2.55 -11.10 -15.57
CA ASP A 207 -1.56 -10.44 -16.42
C ASP A 207 -0.36 -9.93 -15.60
N ALA A 208 0.82 -10.54 -15.79
CA ALA A 208 2.06 -10.16 -15.12
C ALA A 208 2.46 -8.71 -15.51
N ARG A 209 1.88 -7.73 -14.80
CA ARG A 209 2.03 -6.31 -15.06
C ARG A 209 2.67 -5.64 -13.85
N ILE A 210 3.62 -4.77 -14.12
CA ILE A 210 4.23 -3.91 -13.11
C ILE A 210 3.29 -2.72 -12.90
N VAL A 211 3.04 -2.37 -11.65
CA VAL A 211 2.35 -1.12 -11.32
C VAL A 211 3.39 -0.02 -11.10
N LEU A 212 3.52 0.87 -12.07
CA LEU A 212 4.24 2.12 -11.92
C LEU A 212 3.35 3.13 -11.19
N GLU A 213 3.83 3.67 -10.08
CA GLU A 213 3.17 4.73 -9.32
C GLU A 213 4.10 5.93 -9.21
N ILE A 214 3.64 7.08 -9.71
CA ILE A 214 4.34 8.37 -9.66
C ILE A 214 3.62 9.26 -8.66
N LYS A 215 4.36 9.76 -7.67
CA LYS A 215 3.89 10.73 -6.68
C LYS A 215 4.65 12.03 -6.83
N VAL A 216 3.92 13.11 -7.03
CA VAL A 216 4.49 14.46 -7.15
C VAL A 216 3.71 15.44 -6.29
N TYR A 217 4.38 16.53 -5.93
CA TYR A 217 3.79 17.64 -5.20
C TYR A 217 3.47 18.77 -6.18
N ASN A 218 2.23 19.25 -6.19
CA ASN A 218 1.69 20.29 -7.07
C ASN A 218 1.70 19.96 -8.58
N ALA A 219 2.85 19.73 -9.20
CA ALA A 219 2.97 19.48 -10.63
C ALA A 219 4.05 18.44 -10.93
N MET A 220 3.90 17.76 -12.07
CA MET A 220 4.92 16.83 -12.55
C MET A 220 6.06 17.61 -13.23
N PRO A 221 7.34 17.32 -12.93
CA PRO A 221 8.46 17.93 -13.64
C PRO A 221 8.42 17.65 -15.15
N SER A 222 8.91 18.58 -15.96
CA SER A 222 8.89 18.49 -17.43
C SER A 222 9.56 17.23 -17.96
N TRP A 223 10.71 16.85 -17.39
CA TRP A 223 11.42 15.61 -17.76
C TRP A 223 10.53 14.38 -17.53
N LEU A 224 9.80 14.31 -16.41
CA LEU A 224 8.92 13.18 -16.11
C LEU A 224 7.68 13.16 -17.01
N VAL A 225 7.14 14.34 -17.35
CA VAL A 225 6.07 14.47 -18.36
C VAL A 225 6.55 13.95 -19.72
N GLN A 226 7.78 14.29 -20.12
CA GLN A 226 8.36 13.83 -21.37
C GLN A 226 8.53 12.31 -21.38
N LEU A 227 9.04 11.71 -20.29
CA LEU A 227 9.16 10.26 -20.18
C LEU A 227 7.80 9.55 -20.25
N VAL A 228 6.78 10.08 -19.56
CA VAL A 228 5.40 9.57 -19.66
C VAL A 228 4.91 9.55 -21.10
N ARG A 229 5.25 10.57 -21.91
CA ARG A 229 4.86 10.66 -23.32
C ARG A 229 5.68 9.72 -24.22
N ILE A 230 7.00 9.68 -24.06
CA ILE A 230 7.92 8.82 -24.84
C ILE A 230 7.54 7.35 -24.68
N HIS A 231 7.29 6.92 -23.43
CA HIS A 231 6.90 5.55 -23.10
C HIS A 231 5.40 5.29 -23.28
N GLN A 232 4.64 6.26 -23.82
CA GLN A 232 3.22 6.15 -24.13
C GLN A 232 2.36 5.65 -22.95
N LEU A 233 2.71 6.08 -21.73
CA LEU A 233 2.10 5.56 -20.51
C LEU A 233 0.65 6.02 -20.39
N LYS A 234 -0.26 5.05 -20.22
CA LYS A 234 -1.69 5.32 -20.07
C LYS A 234 -2.10 5.39 -18.60
N LEU A 235 -2.53 6.57 -18.17
CA LEU A 235 -3.00 6.78 -16.80
C LEU A 235 -4.19 5.84 -16.52
N THR A 236 -4.09 5.07 -15.44
CA THR A 236 -5.08 4.07 -15.07
C THR A 236 -5.45 4.19 -13.59
N SER A 237 -6.71 3.92 -13.25
CA SER A 237 -7.19 3.96 -11.87
C SER A 237 -6.96 2.64 -11.14
N ILE A 238 -5.70 2.35 -10.79
CA ILE A 238 -5.30 1.06 -10.21
C ILE A 238 -5.52 1.03 -8.69
N SER A 239 -6.30 0.05 -8.21
CA SER A 239 -6.52 -0.25 -6.79
C SER A 239 -6.10 -1.68 -6.49
N LYS A 240 -4.90 -1.88 -5.90
CA LYS A 240 -4.41 -3.21 -5.53
C LYS A 240 -5.46 -4.01 -4.73
N TYR A 241 -6.13 -3.36 -3.78
CA TYR A 241 -7.19 -4.00 -3.00
C TYR A 241 -8.34 -4.52 -3.86
N CYS A 242 -8.91 -3.68 -4.74
CA CYS A 242 -10.05 -4.09 -5.55
C CYS A 242 -9.65 -5.18 -6.54
N SER A 243 -8.52 -5.00 -7.24
CA SER A 243 -7.98 -6.02 -8.14
C SER A 243 -7.68 -7.35 -7.43
N SER A 244 -7.29 -7.31 -6.15
CA SER A 244 -7.13 -8.52 -5.34
C SER A 244 -8.47 -9.18 -4.99
N ILE A 245 -9.49 -8.40 -4.61
CA ILE A 245 -10.85 -8.93 -4.38
C ILE A 245 -11.40 -9.56 -5.66
N ASP A 246 -11.26 -8.90 -6.81
CA ASP A 246 -11.68 -9.43 -8.12
C ASP A 246 -11.01 -10.77 -8.42
N THR A 247 -9.69 -10.86 -8.20
CA THR A 247 -8.91 -12.08 -8.41
C THR A 247 -9.40 -13.22 -7.50
N LEU A 248 -9.69 -12.91 -6.23
CA LEU A 248 -10.18 -13.89 -5.26
C LEU A 248 -11.62 -14.36 -5.57
N HIS A 249 -12.48 -13.47 -6.07
CA HIS A 249 -13.88 -13.78 -6.40
C HIS A 249 -14.03 -14.61 -7.69
N GLN A 250 -13.13 -14.40 -8.66
CA GLN A 250 -13.13 -15.15 -9.92
C GLN A 250 -12.85 -16.65 -9.75
N LEU A 251 -12.26 -17.07 -8.62
CA LEU A 251 -12.07 -18.49 -8.31
C LEU A 251 -13.25 -19.12 -7.55
N THR A 252 -14.03 -18.31 -6.84
CA THR A 252 -15.24 -18.77 -6.13
C THR A 252 -16.47 -18.88 -7.03
N SER A 253 -16.39 -18.38 -8.25
CA SER A 253 -17.40 -18.57 -9.29
C SER A 253 -16.85 -19.57 -10.32
N PRO A 254 -17.09 -20.89 -10.17
CA PRO A 254 -16.88 -21.80 -11.28
C PRO A 254 -17.75 -21.32 -12.44
N ASN A 255 -17.21 -21.29 -13.65
CA ASN A 255 -17.97 -21.06 -14.87
C ASN A 255 -19.29 -21.83 -14.79
N THR A 256 -20.39 -21.08 -14.68
CA THR A 256 -21.75 -21.60 -14.84
C THR A 256 -22.07 -21.69 -16.32
#